data_AF-A0A1B6M5W7-F1
#
_entry.id   AF-A0A1B6M5W7-F1
#
_cell.length_a   1.000
_cell.length_b   1.000
_cell.length_c   1.000
_cell.angle_alpha   90.00
_cell.angle_beta   90.00
_cell.angle_gamma   90.00
#
_symmetry.space_group_name_H-M   'P 1'
#
loop_
_entity.id
_entity.type
_entity.pdbx_description
1 polymer ?
#
loop_
_entity_poly.entity_id
_entity_poly.type
_entity_poly.pdbx_seq_one_letter_code
_entity_poly.pdbx_strand_id
1 'polypeptide(L)'
;QMNRTAAGAGESKPQGTGRTRLVLGVLLVVVVLAVVVPIFYWLTTDPPSPGLCSEDLSIPLKNKVEPNGSIVDRGEVFPEGYYFRKNGTTLGCLCTLKSCIRKCCALDETFTVLNSRPPFVCVKDPSSSQFFKFTSSVHKSANEKVNVTENHFGFLFGDVCHYGKFWLNPSASPADKSYLMVDGRILIHGRNKEELYFDASKYCLESVNGSEMIYTFMCVQPTVDAQTKAQYTFYPIGMLLSIPFLVGTFVVYAIIPDLHGNLHGKSLMSHILSLVSAYITLSVVQIKGNDMSGSWCFSLAFVIQFS
;
A
#
# COMPACT_ATOMS: atom_id res chain seq x y z
N GLN A 1 -53.73 22.71 70.31
CA GLN A 1 -53.19 23.66 69.32
C GLN A 1 -52.61 22.88 68.14
N MET A 2 -53.15 23.15 66.94
CA MET A 2 -52.52 23.09 65.59
C MET A 2 -51.80 21.80 65.16
N ASN A 3 -52.41 21.02 64.24
CA ASN A 3 -52.17 20.99 62.76
C ASN A 3 -51.01 20.04 62.38
N ARG A 4 -51.01 19.17 61.35
CA ARG A 4 -51.79 19.03 60.11
C ARG A 4 -51.55 17.59 59.53
N THR A 5 -52.60 17.02 58.92
CA THR A 5 -52.66 16.32 57.60
C THR A 5 -51.38 16.27 56.73
N ALA A 6 -51.12 15.32 55.82
CA ALA A 6 -51.87 14.20 55.25
C ALA A 6 -50.95 13.31 54.36
N ALA A 7 -51.45 12.12 54.04
CA ALA A 7 -51.29 11.27 52.85
C ALA A 7 -50.23 11.58 51.77
N GLY A 8 -49.58 10.52 51.30
CA GLY A 8 -48.93 10.47 49.98
C GLY A 8 -48.38 9.09 49.66
N ALA A 9 -49.19 8.25 49.01
CA ALA A 9 -48.76 7.01 48.38
C ALA A 9 -47.73 7.30 47.27
N GLY A 10 -46.58 6.65 47.33
CA GLY A 10 -45.50 6.74 46.34
C GLY A 10 -45.28 5.38 45.68
N GLU A 11 -45.95 5.21 44.56
CA GLU A 11 -45.95 4.09 43.63
C GLU A 11 -44.52 3.65 43.21
N SER A 12 -44.18 2.38 43.45
CA SER A 12 -42.93 1.76 43.02
C SER A 12 -42.98 1.43 41.53
N LYS A 13 -42.43 2.31 40.69
CA LYS A 13 -42.31 2.09 39.24
C LYS A 13 -41.15 1.12 38.92
N PRO A 14 -41.33 0.09 38.07
CA PRO A 14 -40.31 -0.93 37.84
C PRO A 14 -39.18 -0.39 36.97
N GLN A 15 -37.98 -0.26 37.56
CA GLN A 15 -36.75 0.23 36.93
C GLN A 15 -36.02 -0.85 36.08
N GLY A 16 -36.69 -1.97 35.77
CA GLY A 16 -36.09 -3.13 35.11
C GLY A 16 -36.20 -3.13 33.58
N THR A 17 -37.26 -2.55 33.00
CA THR A 17 -37.62 -2.76 31.59
C THR A 17 -36.80 -1.90 30.61
N GLY A 18 -36.33 -0.72 31.04
CA GLY A 18 -35.49 0.17 30.22
C GLY A 18 -34.04 -0.31 30.10
N ARG A 19 -33.52 -0.95 31.15
CA ARG A 19 -32.14 -1.44 31.24
C ARG A 19 -31.91 -2.63 30.30
N THR A 20 -32.88 -3.54 30.20
CA THR A 20 -32.82 -4.71 29.30
C THR A 20 -32.97 -4.31 27.83
N ARG A 21 -33.81 -3.31 27.52
CA ARG A 21 -33.99 -2.80 26.15
C ARG A 21 -32.76 -2.07 25.62
N LEU A 22 -32.05 -1.34 26.48
CA LEU A 22 -30.80 -0.67 26.12
C LEU A 22 -29.69 -1.69 25.82
N VAL A 23 -29.54 -2.72 26.67
CA VAL A 23 -28.55 -3.79 26.48
C VAL A 23 -28.83 -4.60 25.21
N LEU A 24 -30.10 -4.92 24.95
CA LEU A 24 -30.50 -5.66 23.76
C LEU A 24 -30.28 -4.84 22.47
N GLY A 25 -30.52 -3.53 22.52
CA GLY A 25 -30.26 -2.61 21.41
C GLY A 25 -28.77 -2.49 21.07
N VAL A 26 -27.91 -2.43 22.08
CA VAL A 26 -26.44 -2.40 21.88
C VAL A 26 -25.95 -3.72 21.29
N LEU A 27 -26.46 -4.86 21.76
CA LEU A 27 -26.10 -6.18 21.22
C LEU A 27 -26.49 -6.32 19.73
N LEU A 28 -27.67 -5.82 19.37
CA LEU A 28 -28.17 -5.85 17.99
C LEU A 28 -27.29 -5.01 17.05
N VAL A 29 -26.88 -3.82 17.47
CA VAL A 29 -25.99 -2.95 16.68
C VAL A 29 -24.61 -3.60 16.50
N VAL A 30 -24.09 -4.26 17.53
CA VAL A 30 -22.80 -4.98 17.46
C VAL A 30 -22.86 -6.15 16.48
N VAL A 31 -23.95 -6.94 16.49
CA VAL A 31 -24.14 -8.06 15.55
C VAL A 31 -24.29 -7.56 14.11
N VAL A 32 -25.04 -6.47 13.90
CA VAL A 32 -25.20 -5.88 12.56
C VAL A 32 -23.86 -5.38 12.01
N LEU A 33 -23.05 -4.69 12.82
CA LEU A 33 -21.74 -4.22 12.37
C LEU A 33 -20.75 -5.37 12.12
N ALA A 34 -20.77 -6.42 12.94
CA ALA A 34 -19.87 -7.57 12.81
C ALA A 34 -20.19 -8.46 11.60
N VAL A 35 -21.41 -8.43 11.08
CA VAL A 35 -21.86 -9.28 9.96
C VAL A 35 -21.94 -8.50 8.64
N VAL A 36 -22.45 -7.27 8.68
CA VAL A 36 -22.67 -6.47 7.46
C VAL A 36 -21.35 -5.97 6.88
N VAL A 37 -20.38 -5.58 7.72
CA VAL A 37 -19.09 -5.04 7.25
C VAL A 37 -18.25 -6.10 6.52
N PRO A 38 -18.09 -7.36 7.02
CA PRO A 38 -17.38 -8.40 6.29
C PRO A 38 -18.07 -8.81 4.98
N ILE A 39 -19.41 -8.85 4.96
CA ILE A 39 -20.19 -9.18 3.76
C ILE A 39 -20.06 -8.07 2.71
N PHE A 40 -20.17 -6.80 3.12
CA PHE A 40 -19.96 -5.66 2.24
C PHE A 40 -18.54 -5.63 1.67
N TYR A 41 -17.53 -5.96 2.47
CA TYR A 41 -16.15 -6.07 2.02
C TYR A 41 -15.97 -7.19 0.99
N TRP A 42 -16.50 -8.40 1.27
CA TRP A 42 -16.50 -9.52 0.32
C TRP A 42 -17.22 -9.21 -1.00
N LEU A 43 -18.28 -8.40 -0.95
CA LEU A 43 -19.05 -8.00 -2.13
C LEU A 43 -18.39 -6.86 -2.94
N THR A 44 -17.44 -6.12 -2.36
CA THR A 44 -16.85 -4.92 -2.99
C THR A 44 -15.38 -5.08 -3.38
N THR A 45 -14.71 -6.16 -2.99
CA THR A 45 -13.36 -6.47 -3.44
C THR A 45 -13.39 -7.51 -4.56
N ASP A 46 -13.20 -7.08 -5.80
CA ASP A 46 -13.01 -7.98 -6.93
C ASP A 46 -11.70 -8.78 -6.76
N PRO A 47 -11.69 -10.10 -7.07
CA PRO A 47 -10.45 -10.87 -7.13
C PRO A 47 -9.54 -10.32 -8.23
N PRO A 48 -8.20 -10.32 -8.05
CA PRO A 48 -7.28 -9.89 -9.09
C PRO A 48 -7.50 -10.75 -10.34
N SER A 49 -7.77 -10.09 -11.46
CA SER A 49 -8.01 -10.76 -12.74
C SER A 49 -6.81 -11.65 -13.10
N PRO A 50 -7.03 -12.88 -13.59
CA PRO A 50 -5.97 -13.75 -14.10
C PRO A 50 -5.53 -13.25 -15.48
N GLY A 51 -4.90 -12.07 -15.52
CA GLY A 51 -4.22 -11.58 -16.70
C GLY A 51 -2.87 -12.28 -16.87
N LEU A 52 -2.52 -12.63 -18.11
CA LEU A 52 -1.28 -13.32 -18.45
C LEU A 52 -0.02 -12.56 -17.98
N CYS A 53 -0.05 -11.22 -18.07
CA CYS A 53 0.93 -10.31 -17.47
C CYS A 53 0.24 -8.98 -17.08
N SER A 54 0.84 -8.20 -16.20
CA SER A 54 0.35 -6.84 -15.88
C SER A 54 0.62 -5.89 -17.03
N GLU A 55 -0.10 -4.75 -17.07
CA GLU A 55 0.20 -3.68 -18.03
C GLU A 55 1.64 -3.19 -17.91
N ASP A 56 2.16 -3.16 -16.68
CA ASP A 56 3.54 -2.80 -16.35
C ASP A 56 4.59 -3.79 -16.86
N LEU A 57 4.19 -4.95 -17.39
CA LEU A 57 5.11 -5.90 -18.04
C LEU A 57 4.82 -6.06 -19.53
N SER A 58 3.96 -5.19 -20.07
CA SER A 58 3.50 -5.23 -21.45
C SER A 58 4.01 -4.04 -22.27
N ILE A 59 4.09 -4.21 -23.59
CA ILE A 59 4.43 -3.15 -24.54
C ILE A 59 3.33 -2.96 -25.58
N PRO A 60 3.05 -1.72 -26.03
CA PRO A 60 2.13 -1.49 -27.12
C PRO A 60 2.70 -2.02 -28.43
N LEU A 61 1.96 -2.92 -29.06
CA LEU A 61 2.27 -3.51 -30.36
C LEU A 61 1.64 -2.67 -31.46
N LYS A 62 2.43 -2.31 -32.50
CA LYS A 62 1.96 -1.50 -33.63
C LYS A 62 1.53 -2.32 -34.84
N ASN A 63 2.09 -3.52 -34.97
CA ASN A 63 1.90 -4.35 -36.15
C ASN A 63 0.60 -5.17 -36.08
N LYS A 64 0.14 -5.61 -37.25
CA LYS A 64 -1.09 -6.39 -37.39
C LYS A 64 -0.82 -7.86 -37.06
N VAL A 65 -1.89 -8.56 -36.70
CA VAL A 65 -1.90 -10.01 -36.52
C VAL A 65 -1.64 -10.67 -37.88
N GLU A 66 -0.65 -11.54 -37.92
CA GLU A 66 -0.31 -12.38 -39.06
C GLU A 66 -1.34 -13.51 -39.23
N PRO A 67 -1.41 -14.17 -40.41
CA PRO A 67 -2.33 -15.28 -40.65
C PRO A 67 -2.17 -16.46 -39.68
N ASN A 68 -0.98 -16.60 -39.07
CA ASN A 68 -0.66 -17.62 -38.07
C ASN A 68 -1.13 -17.25 -36.64
N GLY A 69 -1.79 -16.10 -36.44
CA GLY A 69 -2.26 -15.61 -35.14
C GLY A 69 -1.21 -14.86 -34.31
N SER A 70 0.04 -14.79 -34.78
CA SER A 70 1.13 -14.06 -34.11
C SER A 70 1.19 -12.58 -34.52
N ILE A 71 1.89 -11.77 -33.73
CA ILE A 71 2.24 -10.39 -34.08
C ILE A 71 3.75 -10.29 -34.05
N VAL A 72 4.37 -9.88 -35.15
CA VAL A 72 5.81 -9.58 -35.17
C VAL A 72 5.97 -8.08 -34.98
N ASP A 73 6.59 -7.64 -33.89
CA ASP A 73 6.88 -6.21 -33.65
C ASP A 73 8.27 -6.04 -33.05
N ARG A 74 9.01 -5.02 -33.53
CA ARG A 74 10.39 -4.72 -33.08
C ARG A 74 11.37 -5.90 -33.15
N GLY A 75 11.15 -6.82 -34.09
CA GLY A 75 11.99 -8.01 -34.28
C GLY A 75 11.67 -9.17 -33.32
N GLU A 76 10.68 -9.02 -32.45
CA GLU A 76 10.20 -10.08 -31.56
C GLU A 76 8.86 -10.63 -32.09
N VAL A 77 8.65 -11.94 -31.96
CA VAL A 77 7.42 -12.63 -32.38
C VAL A 77 6.56 -12.88 -31.15
N PHE A 78 5.35 -12.35 -31.15
CA PHE A 78 4.35 -12.53 -30.09
C PHE A 78 3.30 -13.56 -30.54
N PRO A 79 3.36 -14.82 -30.09
CA PRO A 79 2.37 -15.83 -30.43
C PRO A 79 0.97 -15.48 -29.90
N GLU A 80 -0.05 -16.15 -30.43
CA GLU A 80 -1.39 -16.09 -29.86
C GLU A 80 -1.35 -16.46 -28.37
N GLY A 81 -2.02 -15.67 -27.54
CA GLY A 81 -2.00 -15.81 -26.09
C GLY A 81 -0.87 -15.05 -25.37
N TYR A 82 0.11 -14.46 -26.07
CA TYR A 82 1.15 -13.59 -25.48
C TYR A 82 0.88 -12.10 -25.63
N TYR A 83 -0.29 -11.74 -26.13
CA TYR A 83 -0.78 -10.38 -26.22
C TYR A 83 -2.25 -10.33 -25.86
N PHE A 84 -2.71 -9.17 -25.40
CA PHE A 84 -4.10 -8.92 -25.06
C PHE A 84 -4.50 -7.52 -25.51
N ARG A 85 -5.81 -7.29 -25.64
CA ARG A 85 -6.33 -5.99 -26.07
C ARG A 85 -6.96 -5.27 -24.89
N LYS A 86 -6.56 -4.03 -24.66
CA LYS A 86 -7.14 -3.17 -23.62
C LYS A 86 -7.30 -1.75 -24.15
N ASN A 87 -8.49 -1.16 -23.96
CA ASN A 87 -8.83 0.19 -24.40
C ASN A 87 -8.50 0.47 -25.90
N GLY A 88 -8.68 -0.53 -26.77
CA GLY A 88 -8.38 -0.42 -28.20
C GLY A 88 -6.93 -0.68 -28.60
N THR A 89 -5.99 -0.67 -27.65
CA THR A 89 -4.56 -0.95 -27.85
C THR A 89 -4.25 -2.43 -27.66
N THR A 90 -3.43 -3.00 -28.54
CA THR A 90 -2.90 -4.36 -28.39
C THR A 90 -1.58 -4.29 -27.61
N LEU A 91 -1.52 -5.00 -26.48
CA LEU A 91 -0.39 -5.03 -25.56
C LEU A 91 0.24 -6.42 -25.58
N GLY A 92 1.55 -6.50 -25.80
CA GLY A 92 2.32 -7.75 -25.82
C GLY A 92 3.12 -7.96 -24.53
N CYS A 93 3.08 -9.15 -23.96
CA CYS A 93 3.81 -9.54 -22.74
C CYS A 93 5.28 -9.92 -23.07
N LEU A 94 6.13 -8.92 -23.32
CA LEU A 94 7.52 -9.13 -23.72
C LEU A 94 8.32 -9.96 -22.69
N CYS A 95 8.15 -9.65 -21.41
CA CYS A 95 8.88 -10.31 -20.31
C CYS A 95 8.54 -11.79 -20.12
N THR A 96 7.42 -12.25 -20.67
CA THR A 96 7.02 -13.67 -20.64
C THR A 96 7.69 -14.45 -21.77
N LEU A 97 8.10 -13.78 -22.85
CA LEU A 97 8.80 -14.38 -23.99
C LEU A 97 10.31 -14.47 -23.74
N LYS A 98 10.87 -13.47 -23.06
CA LYS A 98 12.32 -13.29 -22.90
C LYS A 98 12.62 -12.50 -21.64
N SER A 99 13.79 -12.74 -21.04
CA SER A 99 14.33 -11.91 -19.95
C SER A 99 14.25 -10.44 -20.35
N CYS A 100 13.69 -9.60 -19.48
CA CYS A 100 13.46 -8.20 -19.79
C CYS A 100 14.01 -7.30 -18.70
N ILE A 101 14.43 -6.11 -19.10
CA ILE A 101 14.81 -5.03 -18.20
C ILE A 101 14.05 -3.76 -18.56
N ARG A 102 13.87 -2.88 -17.58
CA ARG A 102 13.16 -1.62 -17.78
C ARG A 102 14.13 -0.45 -17.74
N LYS A 103 14.12 0.37 -18.80
CA LYS A 103 14.75 1.69 -18.82
C LYS A 103 13.73 2.74 -18.40
N CYS A 104 14.13 3.69 -17.55
CA CYS A 104 13.19 4.69 -17.02
C CYS A 104 12.70 5.66 -18.11
N CYS A 105 13.62 6.17 -18.94
CA CYS A 105 13.31 7.08 -20.05
C CYS A 105 13.29 6.34 -21.40
N ALA A 106 12.94 7.06 -22.47
CA ALA A 106 13.09 6.53 -23.83
C ALA A 106 14.55 6.18 -24.16
N LEU A 107 14.76 5.51 -25.29
CA LEU A 107 16.10 5.04 -25.67
C LEU A 107 17.10 6.19 -25.81
N ASP A 108 16.67 7.35 -26.34
CA ASP A 108 17.49 8.54 -26.61
C ASP A 108 17.47 9.57 -25.48
N GLU A 109 17.03 9.19 -24.28
CA GLU A 109 16.85 10.08 -23.13
C GLU A 109 17.57 9.57 -21.88
N THR A 110 17.97 10.48 -20.98
CA THR A 110 18.54 10.16 -19.66
C THR A 110 17.92 11.06 -18.59
N PHE A 111 18.10 10.73 -17.32
CA PHE A 111 17.59 11.58 -16.24
C PHE A 111 18.48 12.79 -16.02
N THR A 112 17.89 13.97 -15.88
CA THR A 112 18.56 15.17 -15.37
C THR A 112 17.97 15.62 -14.04
N VAL A 113 18.84 16.07 -13.13
CA VAL A 113 18.44 16.67 -11.85
C VAL A 113 18.27 18.18 -12.04
N LEU A 114 17.02 18.65 -11.99
CA LEU A 114 16.72 20.08 -11.97
C LEU A 114 16.57 20.56 -10.52
N ASN A 115 17.37 21.56 -10.14
CA ASN A 115 17.16 22.40 -8.95
C ASN A 115 16.98 21.64 -7.60
N SER A 116 17.94 20.76 -7.27
CA SER A 116 18.21 20.27 -5.90
C SER A 116 17.07 19.53 -5.17
N ARG A 117 15.96 19.23 -5.84
CA ARG A 117 14.88 18.36 -5.37
C ARG A 117 14.35 17.53 -6.55
N PRO A 118 13.94 16.26 -6.35
CA PRO A 118 13.24 15.51 -7.40
C PRO A 118 12.01 16.32 -7.84
N PRO A 119 11.85 16.50 -9.16
CA PRO A 119 11.69 15.34 -10.02
C PRO A 119 12.88 15.04 -10.95
N PHE A 120 13.11 13.74 -11.17
CA PHE A 120 13.90 13.25 -12.30
C PHE A 120 13.13 13.51 -13.59
N VAL A 121 13.75 14.23 -14.52
CA VAL A 121 13.14 14.52 -15.82
C VAL A 121 13.94 13.84 -16.92
N CYS A 122 13.24 13.14 -17.80
CA CYS A 122 13.84 12.57 -19.01
C CYS A 122 14.15 13.69 -19.98
N VAL A 123 15.42 13.79 -20.37
CA VAL A 123 15.89 14.75 -21.37
C VAL A 123 16.68 14.01 -22.43
N LYS A 124 16.65 14.52 -23.66
CA LYS A 124 17.39 13.92 -24.76
C LYS A 124 18.89 13.98 -24.52
N ASP A 125 19.56 12.86 -24.72
CA ASP A 125 20.98 12.71 -24.50
C ASP A 125 21.60 11.87 -25.63
N PRO A 126 22.46 12.46 -26.47
CA PRO A 126 23.14 11.74 -27.54
C PRO A 126 24.11 10.66 -27.03
N SER A 127 24.42 10.63 -25.73
CA SER A 127 25.28 9.61 -25.11
C SER A 127 24.54 8.32 -24.67
N SER A 128 23.26 8.16 -25.02
CA SER A 128 22.41 6.99 -24.71
C SER A 128 23.01 5.60 -24.99
N SER A 129 24.02 5.51 -25.86
CA SER A 129 24.83 4.31 -26.10
C SER A 129 25.43 3.66 -24.83
N GLN A 130 25.56 4.41 -23.73
CA GLN A 130 26.08 3.90 -22.46
C GLN A 130 25.15 2.88 -21.79
N PHE A 131 23.85 2.92 -22.07
CA PHE A 131 22.88 1.95 -21.51
C PHE A 131 23.22 0.50 -21.88
N PHE A 132 23.62 0.28 -23.12
CA PHE A 132 24.01 -1.02 -23.66
C PHE A 132 25.37 -1.52 -23.14
N LYS A 133 26.24 -0.61 -22.67
CA LYS A 133 27.51 -1.01 -22.06
C LYS A 133 27.32 -1.54 -20.64
N PHE A 134 26.42 -0.96 -19.86
CA PHE A 134 26.12 -1.43 -18.50
C PHE A 134 25.53 -2.85 -18.48
N THR A 135 24.73 -3.22 -19.50
CA THR A 135 24.23 -4.60 -19.65
C THR A 135 25.33 -5.64 -19.86
N SER A 136 26.60 -5.25 -19.98
CA SER A 136 27.73 -6.20 -19.91
C SER A 136 28.05 -6.68 -18.48
N SER A 137 27.60 -5.95 -17.44
CA SER A 137 27.86 -6.26 -16.03
C SER A 137 26.70 -7.02 -15.38
N VAL A 138 26.36 -8.18 -15.93
CA VAL A 138 25.24 -9.01 -15.47
C VAL A 138 25.74 -10.09 -14.50
N HIS A 139 24.86 -10.53 -13.61
CA HIS A 139 25.17 -11.46 -12.53
C HIS A 139 24.31 -12.72 -12.59
N LYS A 140 24.91 -13.89 -12.34
CA LYS A 140 24.16 -15.14 -12.09
C LYS A 140 23.90 -15.35 -10.61
N SER A 141 24.78 -14.82 -9.77
CA SER A 141 24.70 -14.72 -8.31
C SER A 141 25.34 -13.40 -7.89
N ALA A 142 25.09 -12.93 -6.66
CA ALA A 142 25.75 -11.75 -6.09
C ALA A 142 27.29 -11.77 -6.28
N ASN A 143 27.90 -12.96 -6.29
CA ASN A 143 29.35 -13.15 -6.41
C ASN A 143 29.82 -13.61 -7.81
N GLU A 144 28.91 -13.91 -8.74
CA GLU A 144 29.24 -14.49 -10.04
C GLU A 144 28.77 -13.56 -11.16
N LYS A 145 29.72 -12.93 -11.85
CA LYS A 145 29.48 -12.11 -13.04
C LYS A 145 29.46 -12.96 -14.30
N VAL A 146 28.58 -12.61 -15.23
CA VAL A 146 28.42 -13.30 -16.53
C VAL A 146 28.30 -12.26 -17.63
N ASN A 147 28.98 -12.49 -18.74
CA ASN A 147 28.84 -11.69 -19.94
C ASN A 147 27.62 -12.19 -20.74
N VAL A 148 26.72 -11.29 -21.07
CA VAL A 148 25.55 -11.57 -21.93
C VAL A 148 25.74 -10.90 -23.29
N THR A 149 25.03 -11.41 -24.31
CA THR A 149 25.01 -10.80 -25.63
C THR A 149 24.19 -9.49 -25.62
N GLU A 150 24.44 -8.59 -26.58
CA GLU A 150 23.74 -7.30 -26.67
C GLU A 150 22.21 -7.44 -26.81
N ASN A 151 21.75 -8.56 -27.36
CA ASN A 151 20.35 -8.89 -27.58
C ASN A 151 19.76 -9.81 -26.49
N HIS A 152 20.44 -10.01 -25.38
CA HIS A 152 19.99 -10.95 -24.33
C HIS A 152 18.69 -10.49 -23.66
N PHE A 153 18.54 -9.18 -23.40
CA PHE A 153 17.35 -8.63 -22.75
C PHE A 153 16.38 -7.98 -23.74
N GLY A 154 15.07 -8.14 -23.48
CA GLY A 154 14.04 -7.26 -24.01
C GLY A 154 13.96 -5.96 -23.19
N PHE A 155 13.68 -4.83 -23.84
CA PHE A 155 13.61 -3.53 -23.17
C PHE A 155 12.18 -3.04 -23.01
N LEU A 156 11.77 -2.83 -21.77
CA LEU A 156 10.63 -2.00 -21.41
C LEU A 156 11.09 -0.55 -21.25
N PHE A 157 10.21 0.40 -21.57
CA PHE A 157 10.50 1.83 -21.45
C PHE A 157 9.41 2.54 -20.65
N GLY A 158 9.82 3.59 -19.93
CA GLY A 158 8.91 4.48 -19.23
C GLY A 158 8.82 4.23 -17.73
N ASP A 159 8.25 5.21 -17.04
CA ASP A 159 8.12 5.22 -15.59
C ASP A 159 6.99 4.31 -15.11
N VAL A 160 7.35 3.26 -14.36
CA VAL A 160 6.39 2.34 -13.70
C VAL A 160 6.05 2.76 -12.27
N CYS A 161 6.80 3.71 -11.73
CA CYS A 161 6.71 4.05 -10.31
C CYS A 161 5.64 5.12 -10.05
N HIS A 162 4.37 4.71 -10.02
CA HIS A 162 3.23 5.63 -9.82
C HIS A 162 3.27 6.42 -8.50
N TYR A 163 3.89 5.87 -7.44
CA TYR A 163 3.95 6.47 -6.09
C TYR A 163 5.31 7.11 -5.77
N GLY A 164 6.14 7.30 -6.79
CA GLY A 164 7.50 7.80 -6.63
C GLY A 164 8.54 6.69 -6.59
N LYS A 165 9.81 7.11 -6.61
CA LYS A 165 10.97 6.23 -6.73
C LYS A 165 12.17 6.79 -5.98
N PHE A 166 13.10 5.92 -5.64
CA PHE A 166 14.38 6.26 -5.05
C PHE A 166 15.49 5.52 -5.79
N TRP A 167 16.63 6.17 -6.02
CA TRP A 167 17.79 5.47 -6.56
C TRP A 167 18.53 4.73 -5.44
N LEU A 168 19.27 3.70 -5.82
CA LEU A 168 20.23 3.03 -4.95
C LEU A 168 21.63 3.57 -5.25
N ASN A 169 22.34 4.08 -4.23
CA ASN A 169 23.70 4.58 -4.38
C ASN A 169 24.70 3.77 -3.55
N PRO A 170 25.37 2.75 -4.15
CA PRO A 170 26.31 1.90 -3.43
C PRO A 170 27.55 2.64 -2.91
N SER A 171 27.86 3.82 -3.46
CA SER A 171 28.96 4.67 -2.99
C SER A 171 28.60 5.44 -1.71
N ALA A 172 27.30 5.72 -1.49
CA ALA A 172 26.82 6.39 -0.29
C ALA A 172 26.52 5.39 0.84
N SER A 173 25.98 4.22 0.51
CA SER A 173 25.58 3.19 1.46
C SER A 173 25.89 1.79 0.90
N PRO A 174 26.64 0.95 1.62
CA PRO A 174 26.86 -0.43 1.21
C PRO A 174 25.58 -1.27 1.11
N ALA A 175 24.51 -0.85 1.81
CA ALA A 175 23.20 -1.49 1.75
C ALA A 175 22.46 -1.21 0.42
N ASP A 176 22.90 -0.21 -0.34
CA ASP A 176 22.31 0.17 -1.63
C ASP A 176 22.96 -0.59 -2.80
N LYS A 177 23.74 -1.65 -2.51
CA LYS A 177 24.26 -2.53 -3.57
C LYS A 177 23.13 -3.31 -4.21
N SER A 178 23.01 -3.17 -5.53
CA SER A 178 22.08 -3.93 -6.35
C SER A 178 22.83 -4.64 -7.47
N TYR A 179 22.30 -5.79 -7.89
CA TYR A 179 22.89 -6.63 -8.94
C TYR A 179 21.83 -6.91 -10.01
N LEU A 180 22.15 -6.62 -11.27
CA LEU A 180 21.31 -7.01 -12.39
C LEU A 180 21.53 -8.49 -12.72
N MET A 181 20.48 -9.29 -12.59
CA MET A 181 20.53 -10.72 -12.77
C MET A 181 20.35 -11.12 -14.24
N VAL A 182 20.87 -12.29 -14.62
CA VAL A 182 20.75 -12.85 -16.00
C VAL A 182 19.31 -13.03 -16.48
N ASP A 183 18.34 -13.11 -15.57
CA ASP A 183 16.91 -13.21 -15.89
C ASP A 183 16.21 -11.84 -15.97
N GLY A 184 16.94 -10.74 -15.75
CA GLY A 184 16.42 -9.38 -15.79
C GLY A 184 15.83 -8.91 -14.46
N ARG A 185 15.91 -9.70 -13.39
CA ARG A 185 15.55 -9.22 -12.05
C ARG A 185 16.69 -8.43 -11.41
N ILE A 186 16.34 -7.57 -10.46
CA ILE A 186 17.33 -6.92 -9.58
C ILE A 186 17.39 -7.70 -8.27
N LEU A 187 18.61 -8.07 -7.88
CA LEU A 187 18.93 -8.63 -6.57
C LEU A 187 19.43 -7.53 -5.63
N ILE A 188 18.82 -7.44 -4.45
CA ILE A 188 19.25 -6.58 -3.33
C ILE A 188 19.36 -7.45 -2.08
N HIS A 189 20.30 -7.12 -1.19
CA HIS A 189 20.40 -7.77 0.12
C HIS A 189 19.62 -6.98 1.18
N GLY A 190 18.64 -7.62 1.82
CA GLY A 190 17.92 -7.04 2.95
C GLY A 190 18.80 -6.91 4.20
N ARG A 191 18.26 -6.32 5.27
CA ARG A 191 18.99 -6.07 6.53
C ARG A 191 19.59 -7.34 7.14
N ASN A 192 18.92 -8.48 6.97
CA ASN A 192 19.34 -9.77 7.48
C ASN A 192 20.15 -10.60 6.46
N LYS A 193 20.70 -9.95 5.41
CA LYS A 193 21.35 -10.61 4.26
C LYS A 193 20.43 -11.55 3.47
N GLU A 194 19.13 -11.35 3.58
CA GLU A 194 18.15 -12.02 2.73
C GLU A 194 18.27 -11.53 1.28
N GLU A 195 18.23 -12.45 0.33
CA GLU A 195 18.24 -12.13 -1.09
C GLU A 195 16.83 -11.77 -1.55
N LEU A 196 16.64 -10.52 -1.95
CA LEU A 196 15.36 -10.00 -2.44
C LEU A 196 15.45 -9.77 -3.94
N TYR A 197 14.54 -10.39 -4.69
CA TYR A 197 14.47 -10.31 -6.14
C TYR A 197 13.28 -9.46 -6.59
N PHE A 198 13.54 -8.50 -7.47
CA PHE A 198 12.52 -7.60 -8.00
C PHE A 198 12.45 -7.70 -9.52
N ASP A 199 11.24 -7.88 -10.06
CA ASP A 199 10.99 -7.89 -11.50
C ASP A 199 10.94 -6.48 -12.11
N ALA A 200 10.88 -6.40 -13.44
CA ALA A 200 10.90 -5.17 -14.21
C ALA A 200 9.65 -4.27 -14.04
N SER A 201 8.67 -4.66 -13.21
CA SER A 201 7.56 -3.80 -12.78
C SER A 201 7.87 -3.00 -11.51
N LYS A 202 8.94 -3.37 -10.78
CA LYS A 202 9.28 -2.77 -9.47
C LYS A 202 10.53 -1.90 -9.50
N TYR A 203 11.22 -1.84 -10.63
CA TYR A 203 12.40 -1.01 -10.82
C TYR A 203 12.46 -0.44 -12.24
N CYS A 204 13.30 0.57 -12.42
CA CYS A 204 13.81 0.96 -13.73
C CYS A 204 15.28 1.38 -13.62
N LEU A 205 16.02 1.27 -14.71
CA LEU A 205 17.44 1.60 -14.80
C LEU A 205 17.60 2.90 -15.59
N GLU A 206 18.45 3.80 -15.12
CA GLU A 206 18.77 5.03 -15.84
C GLU A 206 20.10 5.65 -15.42
N SER A 207 20.76 6.35 -16.34
CA SER A 207 21.88 7.21 -16.00
C SER A 207 21.41 8.61 -15.63
N VAL A 208 22.14 9.24 -14.71
CA VAL A 208 21.85 10.61 -14.28
C VAL A 208 22.88 11.56 -14.88
N ASN A 209 22.41 12.66 -15.48
CA ASN A 209 23.19 13.69 -16.15
C ASN A 209 24.20 13.13 -17.19
N GLY A 210 23.82 12.09 -17.93
CA GLY A 210 24.70 11.46 -18.93
C GLY A 210 25.95 10.79 -18.36
N SER A 211 25.95 10.43 -17.07
CA SER A 211 27.05 9.70 -16.45
C SER A 211 27.15 8.26 -16.95
N GLU A 212 28.38 7.71 -16.98
CA GLU A 212 28.63 6.31 -17.35
C GLU A 212 28.04 5.31 -16.34
N MET A 213 27.65 5.79 -15.17
CA MET A 213 27.06 4.98 -14.11
C MET A 213 25.55 4.90 -14.29
N ILE A 214 25.04 3.69 -14.39
CA ILE A 214 23.61 3.43 -14.40
C ILE A 214 23.17 3.12 -12.97
N TYR A 215 22.14 3.82 -12.55
CA TYR A 215 21.56 3.65 -11.24
C TYR A 215 20.29 2.82 -11.34
N THR A 216 20.08 2.00 -10.31
CA THR A 216 18.83 1.28 -10.11
C THR A 216 17.86 2.19 -9.36
N PHE A 217 16.75 2.52 -9.99
CA PHE A 217 15.63 3.23 -9.38
C PHE A 217 14.59 2.22 -8.94
N MET A 218 14.39 2.11 -7.64
CA MET A 218 13.37 1.25 -7.05
C MET A 218 12.08 2.06 -6.90
N CYS A 219 10.95 1.44 -7.24
CA CYS A 219 9.66 2.05 -6.98
C CYS A 219 9.34 2.04 -5.50
N VAL A 220 8.81 3.15 -5.01
CA VAL A 220 8.12 3.17 -3.73
C VAL A 220 6.85 2.36 -3.94
N GLN A 221 6.80 1.17 -3.33
CA GLN A 221 5.53 0.46 -3.28
C GLN A 221 4.59 1.31 -2.44
N PRO A 222 3.31 1.46 -2.85
CA PRO A 222 2.33 1.99 -1.92
C PRO A 222 2.42 1.08 -0.68
N THR A 223 2.27 1.64 0.52
CA THR A 223 2.36 0.91 1.81
C THR A 223 1.20 -0.07 2.01
N VAL A 224 0.86 -0.81 0.96
CA VAL A 224 -0.27 -1.71 0.76
C VAL A 224 0.30 -3.08 0.37
N ASP A 225 1.32 -3.57 1.09
CA ASP A 225 1.60 -5.00 1.07
C ASP A 225 0.34 -5.74 1.53
N ALA A 226 -0.03 -6.87 0.92
CA ALA A 226 -1.25 -7.60 1.29
C ALA A 226 -1.29 -8.00 2.78
N GLN A 227 -0.12 -8.20 3.39
CA GLN A 227 0.05 -8.46 4.83
C GLN A 227 -0.21 -7.20 5.66
N THR A 228 0.18 -6.05 5.13
CA THR A 228 -0.05 -4.71 5.67
C THR A 228 -1.48 -4.23 5.40
N LYS A 229 -2.13 -4.66 4.30
CA LYS A 229 -3.56 -4.43 4.01
C LYS A 229 -4.42 -5.21 4.99
N ALA A 230 -4.06 -6.45 5.31
CA ALA A 230 -4.68 -7.20 6.39
C ALA A 230 -4.49 -6.48 7.73
N GLN A 231 -3.27 -6.08 8.09
CA GLN A 231 -3.01 -5.36 9.36
C GLN A 231 -3.71 -3.99 9.43
N TYR A 232 -3.67 -3.17 8.38
CA TYR A 232 -4.37 -1.89 8.26
C TYR A 232 -5.88 -2.03 8.07
N THR A 233 -6.41 -3.22 7.80
CA THR A 233 -7.86 -3.47 7.75
C THR A 233 -8.36 -4.05 9.08
N PHE A 234 -7.65 -5.01 9.67
CA PHE A 234 -8.00 -5.60 10.96
C PHE A 234 -7.85 -4.63 12.13
N TYR A 235 -6.84 -3.76 12.09
CA TYR A 235 -6.60 -2.80 13.17
C TYR A 235 -7.74 -1.76 13.32
N PRO A 236 -8.20 -1.04 12.28
CA PRO A 236 -9.35 -0.13 12.39
C PRO A 236 -10.64 -0.87 12.70
N ILE A 237 -10.85 -2.08 12.17
CA ILE A 237 -12.03 -2.89 12.51
C ILE A 237 -12.00 -3.29 13.99
N GLY A 238 -10.86 -3.74 14.51
CA GLY A 238 -10.69 -4.10 15.92
C GLY A 238 -10.90 -2.91 16.85
N MET A 239 -10.40 -1.73 16.49
CA MET A 239 -10.65 -0.50 17.25
C MET A 239 -12.12 -0.08 17.21
N LEU A 240 -12.76 -0.13 16.03
CA LEU A 240 -14.18 0.22 15.88
C LEU A 240 -15.10 -0.73 16.65
N LEU A 241 -14.79 -2.03 16.69
CA LEU A 241 -15.51 -3.01 17.51
C LEU A 241 -15.27 -2.83 19.00
N SER A 242 -14.11 -2.29 19.40
CA SER A 242 -13.77 -2.02 20.80
C SER A 242 -14.47 -0.79 21.38
N ILE A 243 -14.73 0.25 20.57
CA ILE A 243 -15.43 1.47 20.99
C ILE A 243 -16.78 1.21 21.67
N PRO A 244 -17.74 0.44 21.11
CA PRO A 244 -19.02 0.19 21.76
C PRO A 244 -18.87 -0.62 23.06
N PHE A 245 -17.89 -1.51 23.14
CA PHE A 245 -17.59 -2.27 24.36
C PHE A 245 -17.02 -1.36 25.47
N LEU A 246 -16.13 -0.43 25.12
CA LEU A 246 -15.59 0.57 26.03
C LEU A 246 -16.67 1.54 26.52
N VAL A 247 -17.55 2.01 25.63
CA VAL A 247 -18.70 2.86 25.99
C VAL A 247 -19.67 2.10 26.89
N GLY A 248 -19.94 0.82 26.60
CA GLY A 248 -20.75 -0.03 27.47
C GLY A 248 -20.14 -0.16 28.87
N THR A 249 -18.82 -0.37 28.95
CA THR A 249 -18.08 -0.42 30.22
C THR A 249 -18.19 0.91 30.97
N PHE A 250 -17.98 2.04 30.30
CA PHE A 250 -18.15 3.37 30.89
C PHE A 250 -19.56 3.57 31.48
N VAL A 251 -20.60 3.21 30.72
CA VAL A 251 -22.00 3.34 31.14
C VAL A 251 -22.31 2.45 32.35
N VAL A 252 -21.82 1.21 32.37
CA VAL A 252 -22.00 0.29 33.51
C VAL A 252 -21.35 0.86 34.77
N TYR A 253 -20.10 1.33 34.66
CA TYR A 253 -19.39 1.95 35.78
C TYR A 253 -20.07 3.24 36.24
N ALA A 254 -20.65 4.03 35.34
CA ALA A 254 -21.33 5.29 35.66
C ALA A 254 -22.67 5.05 36.39
N ILE A 255 -23.42 4.02 35.98
CA ILE A 255 -24.76 3.73 36.52
C ILE A 255 -24.69 3.03 37.89
N ILE A 256 -23.65 2.24 38.18
CA ILE A 256 -23.55 1.53 39.46
C ILE A 256 -22.89 2.45 40.51
N PRO A 257 -23.65 2.98 41.49
CA PRO A 257 -23.13 3.94 42.47
C PRO A 257 -22.01 3.36 43.34
N ASP A 258 -22.05 2.05 43.61
CA ASP A 258 -21.02 1.35 44.38
C ASP A 258 -19.65 1.31 43.67
N LEU A 259 -19.62 1.45 42.33
CA LEU A 259 -18.38 1.38 41.54
C LEU A 259 -17.73 2.75 41.34
N HIS A 260 -18.49 3.83 41.23
CA HIS A 260 -17.93 5.18 41.04
C HIS A 260 -17.60 5.91 42.35
N GLY A 261 -18.09 5.41 43.49
CA GLY A 261 -17.81 5.97 44.81
C GLY A 261 -16.34 5.82 45.22
N ASN A 262 -15.64 4.82 44.70
CA ASN A 262 -14.24 4.54 44.99
C ASN A 262 -13.30 5.34 44.08
N LEU A 263 -12.20 5.83 44.64
CA LEU A 263 -11.12 6.53 43.91
C LEU A 263 -10.62 5.71 42.70
N HIS A 264 -10.61 4.39 42.85
CA HIS A 264 -10.28 3.43 41.79
C HIS A 264 -11.27 3.49 40.60
N GLY A 265 -12.58 3.62 40.86
CA GLY A 265 -13.59 3.71 39.81
C GLY A 265 -13.50 5.00 38.99
N LYS A 266 -13.19 6.12 39.66
CA LYS A 266 -12.99 7.42 38.98
C LYS A 266 -11.76 7.42 38.07
N SER A 267 -10.67 6.81 38.50
CA SER A 267 -9.47 6.65 37.68
C SER A 267 -9.72 5.78 36.45
N LEU A 268 -10.44 4.66 36.62
CA LEU A 268 -10.79 3.77 35.52
C LEU A 268 -11.73 4.44 34.51
N MET A 269 -12.71 5.23 34.97
CA MET A 269 -13.59 6.00 34.07
C MET A 269 -12.82 7.00 33.20
N SER A 270 -11.86 7.72 33.80
CA SER A 270 -11.01 8.66 33.05
C SER A 270 -10.16 7.93 32.00
N HIS A 271 -9.66 6.74 32.33
CA HIS A 271 -8.88 5.93 31.40
C HIS A 271 -9.72 5.40 30.23
N ILE A 272 -10.95 4.95 30.50
CA ILE A 272 -11.86 4.49 29.45
C ILE A 272 -12.23 5.64 28.51
N LEU A 273 -12.46 6.85 29.03
CA LEU A 273 -12.74 8.03 28.19
C LEU A 273 -11.56 8.38 27.28
N SER A 274 -10.33 8.28 27.79
CA SER A 274 -9.13 8.56 26.99
C SER A 274 -8.88 7.50 25.92
N LEU A 275 -9.13 6.22 26.23
CA LEU A 275 -9.10 5.14 25.24
C LEU A 275 -10.16 5.30 24.15
N VAL A 276 -11.37 5.75 24.50
CA VAL A 276 -12.43 6.04 23.53
C VAL A 276 -12.04 7.20 22.62
N SER A 277 -11.48 8.30 23.15
CA SER A 277 -11.03 9.42 22.31
C SER A 277 -9.88 9.03 21.38
N ALA A 278 -8.92 8.23 21.86
CA ALA A 278 -7.83 7.71 21.05
C ALA A 278 -8.34 6.85 19.89
N TYR A 279 -9.23 5.89 20.16
CA TYR A 279 -9.71 4.94 19.15
C TYR A 279 -10.61 5.59 18.10
N ILE A 280 -11.45 6.56 18.48
CA ILE A 280 -12.23 7.36 17.52
C ILE A 280 -11.27 8.13 16.58
N THR A 281 -10.28 8.81 17.15
CA THR A 281 -9.33 9.63 16.39
C THR A 281 -8.47 8.80 15.45
N LEU A 282 -7.94 7.67 15.93
CA LEU A 282 -7.20 6.71 15.11
C LEU A 282 -8.03 6.13 13.97
N SER A 283 -9.32 5.83 14.23
CA SER A 283 -10.23 5.32 13.19
C SER A 283 -10.47 6.36 12.10
N VAL A 284 -10.62 7.64 12.46
CA VAL A 284 -10.78 8.74 11.47
C VAL A 284 -9.53 8.88 10.60
N VAL A 285 -8.34 8.83 11.19
CA VAL A 285 -7.06 8.90 10.45
C VAL A 285 -6.93 7.72 9.48
N GLN A 286 -7.26 6.51 9.94
CA GLN A 286 -7.14 5.30 9.13
C GLN A 286 -8.16 5.23 7.99
N ILE A 287 -9.36 5.77 8.17
CA ILE A 287 -10.39 5.81 7.12
C ILE A 287 -10.10 6.90 6.08
N LYS A 288 -9.65 8.09 6.50
CA LYS A 288 -9.38 9.19 5.57
C LYS A 288 -8.05 9.09 4.84
N GLY A 289 -7.04 8.46 5.45
CA GLY A 289 -5.72 8.25 4.84
C GLY A 289 -5.14 9.54 4.24
N ASN A 290 -4.85 9.51 2.94
CA ASN A 290 -4.21 10.60 2.21
C ASN A 290 -5.15 11.73 1.78
N ASP A 291 -6.48 11.55 1.85
CA ASP A 291 -7.45 12.58 1.49
C ASP A 291 -7.70 13.59 2.65
N MET A 292 -6.91 13.48 3.72
CA MET A 292 -7.01 14.37 4.88
C MET A 292 -6.07 15.57 4.73
N SER A 293 -6.59 16.78 4.96
CA SER A 293 -5.74 17.98 4.92
C SER A 293 -4.70 17.95 6.05
N GLY A 294 -3.52 18.52 5.79
CA GLY A 294 -2.39 18.48 6.72
C GLY A 294 -2.69 19.06 8.10
N SER A 295 -3.51 20.11 8.17
CA SER A 295 -3.92 20.73 9.45
C SER A 295 -4.74 19.76 10.32
N TRP A 296 -5.70 19.03 9.73
CA TRP A 296 -6.49 18.04 10.46
C TRP A 296 -5.65 16.83 10.88
N CYS A 297 -4.74 16.38 10.02
CA CYS A 297 -3.82 15.29 10.35
C CYS A 297 -2.95 15.63 11.57
N PHE A 298 -2.37 16.84 11.59
CA PHE A 298 -1.58 17.33 12.71
C PHE A 298 -2.40 17.40 13.99
N SER A 299 -3.59 18.00 13.97
CA SER A 299 -4.46 18.11 15.16
C SER A 299 -4.88 16.75 15.72
N LEU A 300 -5.26 15.79 14.85
CA LEU A 300 -5.64 14.45 15.27
C LEU A 300 -4.44 13.68 15.86
N ALA A 301 -3.22 13.89 15.34
CA ALA A 301 -2.01 13.31 15.91
C ALA A 301 -1.75 13.78 17.35
N PHE A 302 -1.97 15.05 17.66
CA PHE A 302 -1.88 15.53 19.05
C PHE A 302 -2.93 14.91 19.96
N VAL A 303 -4.17 14.80 19.48
CA VAL A 303 -5.24 14.15 20.27
C VAL A 303 -4.90 12.70 20.57
N ILE A 304 -4.31 11.96 19.63
CA ILE A 304 -3.84 10.58 19.84
C ILE A 304 -2.70 10.52 20.85
N GLN A 305 -1.73 11.43 20.77
CA GLN A 305 -0.56 11.43 21.65
C GLN A 305 -0.89 11.76 23.12
N PHE A 306 -1.94 12.55 23.35
CA PHE A 306 -2.35 13.03 24.68
C PHE A 306 -3.57 12.31 25.27
N SER A 307 -4.21 11.42 24.51
CA SER A 307 -5.25 10.50 25.02
C SER A 307 -4.61 9.28 25.70
#